data_AF-A0A328NBR0-F1
#
_entry.id   AF-A0A328NBR0-F1
#
_cell.length_a   1.000
_cell.length_b   1.000
_cell.length_c   1.000
_cell.angle_alpha   90.00
_cell.angle_beta   90.00
_cell.angle_gamma   90.00
#
_symmetry.space_group_name_H-M   'P 1'
#
loop_
_entity.id
_entity.type
_entity.pdbx_description
1 polymer ?
#
loop_
_entity_poly.entity_id
_entity_poly.type
_entity_poly.pdbx_seq_one_letter_code
_entity_poly.pdbx_strand_id
1 'polypeptide(L)'
;MRRVAGGLRRRVGHRGATLLFLALVDFVYCYRLLYPADDNGQWIRFLDGILPLWVWAILWGGVGLLCLLRSWRRRDSGAFAFAIGIKVLWALLSLASGLTGAVDQWYVNAVIFAGFAAFAGNTATWPEPPHGWKERAWTPPSS
;
A
#
# COMPACT_ATOMS: atom_id res chain seq x y z
N MET A 1 -19.15 2.64 -20.04
CA MET A 1 -18.12 2.51 -18.97
C MET A 1 -16.74 3.11 -19.30
N ARG A 2 -16.31 3.25 -20.57
CA ARG A 2 -14.97 3.78 -20.93
C ARG A 2 -14.69 5.26 -20.58
N ARG A 3 -15.70 6.10 -20.32
CA ARG A 3 -15.53 7.55 -20.09
C ARG A 3 -15.12 7.94 -18.66
N VAL A 4 -15.44 7.13 -17.66
CA VAL A 4 -15.08 7.42 -16.24
C VAL A 4 -13.57 7.21 -16.01
N ALA A 5 -12.99 6.17 -16.61
CA ALA A 5 -11.56 5.86 -16.52
C ALA A 5 -10.67 6.97 -17.14
N GLY A 6 -11.13 7.63 -18.20
CA GLY A 6 -10.37 8.70 -18.87
C GLY A 6 -10.31 10.01 -18.08
N GLY A 7 -11.36 10.33 -17.32
CA GLY A 7 -11.42 11.54 -16.49
C GLY A 7 -10.61 11.42 -15.19
N LEU A 8 -10.63 10.24 -14.56
CA LEU A 8 -9.86 9.95 -13.36
C LEU A 8 -8.34 9.99 -13.63
N ARG A 9 -7.92 9.41 -14.77
CA ARG A 9 -6.52 9.29 -15.18
C ARG A 9 -5.84 10.63 -15.51
N ARG A 10 -6.61 11.69 -15.80
CA ARG A 10 -6.06 13.05 -16.00
C ARG A 10 -5.83 13.82 -14.69
N ARG A 11 -6.45 13.39 -13.58
CA ARG A 11 -6.30 14.03 -12.26
C ARG A 11 -5.41 13.25 -11.31
N VAL A 12 -5.37 11.92 -11.46
CA VAL A 12 -4.56 11.02 -10.64
C VAL A 12 -3.27 10.71 -11.41
N GLY A 13 -2.18 11.36 -11.03
CA GLY A 13 -0.85 11.04 -11.58
C GLY A 13 -0.42 9.61 -11.23
N HIS A 14 0.72 9.17 -11.77
CA HIS A 14 1.23 7.81 -11.56
C HIS A 14 1.33 7.42 -10.07
N ARG A 15 1.83 8.32 -9.21
CA ARG A 15 1.93 8.07 -7.75
C ARG A 15 0.56 7.91 -7.09
N GLY A 16 -0.41 8.73 -7.48
CA GLY A 16 -1.79 8.62 -6.98
C GLY A 16 -2.45 7.30 -7.39
N ALA A 17 -2.19 6.81 -8.60
CA ALA A 17 -2.69 5.52 -9.06
C ALA A 17 -2.08 4.37 -8.24
N THR A 18 -0.79 4.45 -7.94
CA THR A 18 -0.12 3.51 -7.02
C THR A 18 -0.73 3.54 -5.63
N LEU A 19 -1.03 4.72 -5.06
CA LEU A 19 -1.69 4.82 -3.77
C LEU A 19 -3.11 4.24 -3.78
N LEU A 20 -3.88 4.40 -4.86
CA LEU A 20 -5.19 3.75 -4.99
C LEU A 20 -5.07 2.24 -5.03
N PHE A 21 -4.07 1.72 -5.74
CA PHE A 21 -3.79 0.29 -5.78
C PHE A 21 -3.41 -0.25 -4.39
N LEU A 22 -2.53 0.44 -3.67
CA LEU A 22 -2.16 0.08 -2.30
C LEU A 22 -3.37 0.15 -1.36
N ALA A 23 -4.21 1.20 -1.47
CA ALA A 23 -5.43 1.32 -0.69
C ALA A 23 -6.38 0.13 -0.92
N LEU A 24 -6.53 -0.32 -2.17
CA LEU A 24 -7.35 -1.48 -2.50
C LEU A 24 -6.81 -2.75 -1.82
N VAL A 25 -5.50 -3.01 -1.93
CA VAL A 25 -4.86 -4.16 -1.26
C VAL A 25 -5.10 -4.10 0.25
N ASP A 26 -4.97 -2.91 0.84
CA ASP A 26 -5.09 -2.72 2.28
C ASP A 26 -6.53 -2.94 2.77
N PHE A 27 -7.53 -2.49 2.01
CA PHE A 27 -8.92 -2.76 2.34
C PHE A 27 -9.31 -4.22 2.17
N VAL A 28 -8.75 -4.93 1.17
CA VAL A 28 -8.97 -6.37 1.02
C VAL A 28 -8.42 -7.13 2.23
N TYR A 29 -7.24 -6.75 2.73
CA TYR A 29 -6.67 -7.33 3.95
C TYR A 29 -7.48 -6.98 5.19
N CYS A 30 -7.88 -5.71 5.35
CA CYS A 30 -8.78 -5.28 6.43
C CYS A 30 -10.07 -6.12 6.45
N TYR A 31 -10.73 -6.25 5.29
CA TYR A 31 -11.95 -7.05 5.16
C TYR A 31 -11.72 -8.51 5.55
N ARG A 32 -10.64 -9.12 5.04
CA ARG A 32 -10.27 -10.51 5.37
C ARG A 32 -10.07 -10.72 6.88
N LEU A 33 -9.53 -9.72 7.58
CA LEU A 33 -9.27 -9.80 9.03
C LEU A 33 -10.52 -9.54 9.87
N LEU A 34 -11.47 -8.74 9.38
CA LEU A 34 -12.76 -8.52 10.04
C LEU A 34 -13.71 -9.71 9.87
N TYR A 35 -13.63 -10.40 8.74
CA TYR A 35 -14.47 -11.55 8.40
C TYR A 35 -13.61 -12.77 8.11
N PRO A 36 -12.93 -13.33 9.13
CA PRO A 36 -12.20 -14.58 9.00
C PRO A 36 -13.14 -15.71 8.54
N ALA A 37 -12.66 -16.57 7.64
CA ALA A 37 -13.40 -17.77 7.23
C ALA A 37 -13.39 -18.82 8.35
N ASP A 38 -14.41 -19.70 8.38
CA ASP A 38 -14.58 -20.69 9.46
C ASP A 38 -13.37 -21.62 9.63
N ASP A 39 -12.73 -22.03 8.52
CA ASP A 39 -11.42 -22.66 8.57
C ASP A 39 -10.32 -21.60 8.57
N ASN A 40 -10.09 -21.03 9.76
CA ASN A 40 -9.00 -20.09 9.96
C ASN A 40 -7.67 -20.78 9.69
N GLY A 41 -7.08 -20.50 8.53
CA GLY A 41 -5.75 -20.99 8.17
C GLY A 41 -4.68 -20.59 9.19
N GLN A 42 -3.58 -21.36 9.25
CA GLN A 42 -2.48 -21.21 10.22
C GLN A 42 -2.04 -19.74 10.43
N TRP A 43 -1.97 -18.97 9.33
CA TRP A 43 -1.61 -17.55 9.37
C TRP A 43 -2.55 -16.67 10.22
N ILE A 44 -3.87 -16.86 10.10
CA ILE A 44 -4.85 -16.08 10.86
C ILE A 44 -4.76 -16.41 12.35
N ARG A 45 -4.60 -17.70 12.69
CA ARG A 45 -4.42 -18.13 14.08
C ARG A 45 -3.14 -17.57 14.69
N PHE A 46 -2.05 -17.55 13.94
CA PHE A 46 -0.79 -16.95 14.36
C PHE A 46 -0.95 -15.45 14.68
N LEU A 47 -1.61 -14.69 13.81
CA LEU A 47 -1.84 -13.26 14.04
C LEU A 47 -2.71 -12.99 15.27
N ASP A 48 -3.79 -13.76 15.45
CA ASP A 48 -4.70 -13.62 16.60
C ASP A 48 -4.01 -13.95 17.92
N GLY A 49 -3.00 -14.84 17.90
CA GLY A 49 -2.16 -15.14 19.04
C GLY A 49 -1.22 -14.00 19.46
N ILE A 50 -0.95 -13.02 18.60
CA ILE A 50 -0.11 -11.85 18.90
C ILE A 50 -0.98 -10.69 19.38
N LEU A 51 -1.99 -10.31 18.59
CA LEU A 51 -2.98 -9.29 18.89
C LEU A 51 -4.32 -9.68 18.27
N PRO A 52 -5.45 -9.25 18.84
CA PRO A 52 -6.76 -9.54 18.28
C PRO A 52 -6.89 -9.09 16.82
N LEU A 53 -7.53 -9.91 15.97
CA LEU A 53 -7.67 -9.65 14.53
C LEU A 53 -8.24 -8.27 14.17
N TRP A 54 -9.14 -7.73 14.99
CA TRP A 54 -9.73 -6.40 14.76
C TRP A 54 -8.68 -5.28 14.86
N VAL A 55 -7.65 -5.42 15.70
CA VAL A 55 -6.56 -4.43 15.83
C VAL A 55 -5.78 -4.38 14.52
N TRP A 56 -5.43 -5.56 13.99
CA TRP A 56 -4.77 -5.69 12.70
C TRP A 56 -5.63 -5.12 11.57
N ALA A 57 -6.94 -5.39 11.59
CA ALA A 57 -7.87 -4.83 10.60
C ALA A 57 -7.89 -3.30 10.63
N ILE A 58 -7.91 -2.68 11.81
CA ILE A 58 -7.85 -1.22 11.96
C ILE A 58 -6.53 -0.67 11.40
N LEU A 59 -5.40 -1.33 11.64
CA LEU A 59 -4.11 -0.92 11.08
C LEU A 59 -4.14 -0.93 9.54
N TRP A 60 -4.60 -2.03 8.93
CA TRP A 60 -4.73 -2.12 7.48
C TRP A 60 -5.75 -1.12 6.92
N GLY A 61 -6.93 -1.02 7.53
CA GLY A 61 -7.98 -0.09 7.11
C GLY A 61 -7.55 1.38 7.25
N GLY A 62 -6.82 1.72 8.31
CA GLY A 62 -6.29 3.06 8.55
C GLY A 62 -5.23 3.47 7.51
N VAL A 63 -4.28 2.56 7.20
CA VAL A 63 -3.30 2.81 6.15
C VAL A 63 -3.98 2.88 4.78
N GLY A 64 -4.92 1.98 4.48
CA GLY A 64 -5.69 2.00 3.24
C GLY A 64 -6.48 3.29 3.05
N LEU A 65 -7.13 3.79 4.12
CA LEU A 65 -7.82 5.07 4.12
C LEU A 65 -6.85 6.24 3.90
N LEU A 66 -5.67 6.21 4.53
CA LEU A 66 -4.66 7.23 4.32
C LEU A 66 -4.18 7.24 2.86
N CYS A 67 -3.89 6.09 2.27
CA CYS A 67 -3.52 5.95 0.87
C CYS A 67 -4.63 6.45 -0.07
N LEU A 68 -5.89 6.09 0.21
CA LEU A 68 -7.04 6.56 -0.54
C LEU A 68 -7.11 8.09 -0.50
N LEU A 69 -7.17 8.70 0.69
CA LEU A 69 -7.31 10.14 0.86
C LEU A 69 -6.14 10.93 0.27
N ARG A 70 -4.93 10.37 0.29
CA ARG A 70 -3.71 11.02 -0.23
C ARG A 70 -3.49 10.79 -1.72
N SER A 71 -4.19 9.86 -2.36
CA SER A 71 -4.04 9.59 -3.80
C SER A 71 -4.36 10.80 -4.71
N TRP A 72 -5.16 11.75 -4.23
CA TRP A 72 -5.48 13.00 -4.92
C TRP A 72 -4.68 14.21 -4.44
N ARG A 73 -3.82 14.05 -3.42
CA ARG A 73 -3.05 15.16 -2.83
C ARG A 73 -1.63 15.16 -3.37
N ARG A 74 -1.02 16.35 -3.40
CA ARG A 74 0.38 16.54 -3.81
C ARG A 74 1.38 15.97 -2.81
N ARG A 75 1.09 16.12 -1.51
CA ARG A 75 1.96 15.68 -0.41
C ARG A 75 1.53 14.27 0.04
N ASP A 76 2.09 13.29 -0.63
CA ASP A 76 1.77 11.86 -0.54
C ASP A 76 2.86 11.03 0.16
N SER A 77 4.03 11.61 0.41
CA SER A 77 5.19 10.96 1.06
C SER A 77 4.83 10.24 2.37
N GLY A 78 4.00 10.85 3.21
CA GLY A 78 3.52 10.23 4.44
C GLY A 78 2.72 8.95 4.17
N ALA A 79 1.81 8.95 3.19
CA ALA A 79 1.02 7.76 2.86
C ALA A 79 1.89 6.62 2.34
N PHE A 80 2.89 6.92 1.51
CA PHE A 80 3.87 5.93 1.09
C PHE A 80 4.67 5.37 2.27
N ALA A 81 5.11 6.22 3.22
CA ALA A 81 5.84 5.75 4.39
C ALA A 81 5.02 4.78 5.25
N PHE A 82 3.74 5.10 5.55
CA PHE A 82 2.85 4.20 6.28
C PHE A 82 2.55 2.91 5.50
N ALA A 83 2.34 3.02 4.19
CA ALA A 83 2.17 1.84 3.34
C ALA A 83 3.41 0.96 3.37
N ILE A 84 4.61 1.50 3.17
CA ILE A 84 5.85 0.73 3.27
C ILE A 84 5.97 0.07 4.65
N GLY A 85 5.76 0.85 5.72
CA GLY A 85 5.86 0.38 7.10
C GLY A 85 4.98 -0.84 7.39
N ILE A 86 3.69 -0.80 7.00
CA ILE A 86 2.80 -1.94 7.26
C ILE A 86 3.18 -3.18 6.45
N LYS A 87 3.72 -3.02 5.22
CA LYS A 87 4.19 -4.15 4.40
C LYS A 87 5.48 -4.73 4.96
N VAL A 88 6.41 -3.90 5.42
CA VAL A 88 7.62 -4.35 6.11
C VAL A 88 7.25 -5.11 7.38
N LEU A 89 6.34 -4.58 8.20
CA LEU A 89 5.85 -5.27 9.39
C LEU A 89 5.28 -6.64 9.05
N TRP A 90 4.44 -6.74 8.01
CA TRP A 90 3.86 -8.03 7.59
C TRP A 90 4.91 -9.03 7.10
N ALA A 91 5.92 -8.56 6.36
CA ALA A 91 7.03 -9.40 5.95
C ALA A 91 7.81 -9.93 7.16
N LEU A 92 8.08 -9.08 8.16
CA LEU A 92 8.77 -9.48 9.39
C LEU A 92 7.95 -10.46 10.23
N LEU A 93 6.63 -10.24 10.38
CA LEU A 93 5.75 -11.19 11.06
C LEU A 93 5.71 -12.54 10.33
N SER A 94 5.74 -12.53 9.01
CA SER A 94 5.82 -13.74 8.21
C SER A 94 7.13 -14.48 8.49
N LEU A 95 8.28 -13.80 8.47
CA LEU A 95 9.57 -14.41 8.84
C LEU A 95 9.54 -14.99 10.27
N ALA A 96 9.02 -14.23 11.24
CA ALA A 96 8.90 -14.68 12.63
C ALA A 96 8.04 -15.95 12.75
N SER A 97 6.92 -16.03 12.02
CA SER A 97 6.06 -17.22 12.01
C SER A 97 6.78 -18.47 11.48
N GLY A 98 7.72 -18.29 10.55
CA GLY A 98 8.58 -19.37 10.05
C GLY A 98 9.62 -19.82 11.06
N LEU A 99 10.24 -18.88 11.77
CA LEU A 99 11.21 -19.19 12.85
C LEU A 99 10.58 -19.95 14.01
N THR A 100 9.30 -19.71 14.30
CA THR A 100 8.54 -20.45 15.32
C THR A 100 7.89 -21.72 14.81
N GLY A 101 7.99 -22.03 13.52
CA GLY A 101 7.32 -23.18 12.90
C GLY A 101 5.78 -23.10 12.93
N ALA A 102 5.20 -21.90 13.06
CA ALA A 102 3.77 -21.72 13.23
C ALA A 102 2.99 -21.76 11.91
N VAL A 103 3.67 -21.44 10.80
CA VAL A 103 3.04 -21.33 9.47
C VAL A 103 3.97 -21.95 8.43
N ASP A 104 3.49 -22.95 7.68
CA ASP A 104 4.34 -23.72 6.75
C ASP A 104 4.84 -22.90 5.55
N GLN A 105 3.97 -22.06 4.98
CA GLN A 105 4.27 -21.28 3.76
C GLN A 105 4.66 -19.82 4.06
N TRP A 106 5.32 -19.59 5.20
CA TRP A 106 5.68 -18.27 5.70
C TRP A 106 6.48 -17.42 4.69
N TYR A 107 7.36 -18.05 3.91
CA TYR A 107 8.25 -17.36 2.97
C TYR A 107 7.49 -16.71 1.82
N VAL A 108 6.34 -17.26 1.41
CA VAL A 108 5.51 -16.71 0.34
C VAL A 108 4.99 -15.35 0.73
N ASN A 109 4.38 -15.24 1.91
CA ASN A 109 3.90 -13.95 2.44
C ASN A 109 5.06 -12.98 2.67
N ALA A 110 6.18 -13.45 3.24
CA ALA A 110 7.35 -12.61 3.48
C ALA A 110 7.85 -11.95 2.19
N VAL A 111 8.03 -12.72 1.12
CA VAL A 111 8.51 -12.23 -0.17
C VAL A 111 7.50 -11.31 -0.84
N ILE A 112 6.21 -11.67 -0.85
CA ILE A 112 5.16 -10.83 -1.44
C ILE A 112 5.13 -9.45 -0.79
N PHE A 113 5.15 -9.40 0.54
CA PHE A 113 5.05 -8.13 1.27
C PHE A 113 6.35 -7.33 1.24
N ALA A 114 7.51 -7.98 1.28
CA ALA A 114 8.79 -7.31 1.04
C ALA A 114 8.84 -6.71 -0.38
N GLY A 115 8.35 -7.44 -1.38
CA GLY A 115 8.23 -6.96 -2.75
C GLY A 115 7.31 -5.75 -2.88
N PHE A 116 6.14 -5.75 -2.24
CA PHE A 116 5.27 -4.58 -2.19
C PHE A 116 5.90 -3.38 -1.47
N ALA A 117 6.62 -3.62 -0.38
CA ALA A 117 7.35 -2.55 0.31
C ALA A 117 8.42 -1.93 -0.60
N ALA A 118 9.21 -2.76 -1.29
CA ALA A 118 10.21 -2.30 -2.26
C ALA A 118 9.59 -1.54 -3.43
N PHE A 119 8.48 -2.04 -3.98
CA PHE A 119 7.72 -1.38 -5.05
C PHE A 119 7.19 -0.01 -4.60
N ALA A 120 6.58 0.07 -3.41
CA ALA A 120 6.07 1.32 -2.86
C ALA A 120 7.22 2.30 -2.58
N GLY A 121 8.35 1.82 -2.05
CA GLY A 121 9.57 2.60 -1.83
C GLY A 121 10.13 3.18 -3.12
N ASN A 122 10.24 2.37 -4.18
CA ASN A 122 10.69 2.84 -5.49
C ASN A 122 9.70 3.84 -6.13
N THR A 123 8.40 3.64 -5.97
CA THR A 123 7.40 4.61 -6.48
C THR A 123 7.45 5.92 -5.68
N ALA A 124 7.81 5.86 -4.39
CA ALA A 124 7.92 7.04 -3.55
C ALA A 124 9.06 7.96 -3.99
N THR A 125 10.10 7.47 -4.68
CA THR A 125 11.21 8.30 -5.20
C THR A 125 10.88 9.01 -6.50
N TRP A 126 9.75 8.71 -7.14
CA TRP A 126 9.37 9.36 -8.40
C TRP A 126 9.14 10.86 -8.21
N PRO A 127 9.59 11.70 -9.16
CA PRO A 127 9.39 13.14 -9.09
C PRO A 127 7.92 13.50 -8.97
N GLU A 128 7.61 14.48 -8.11
CA GLU A 128 6.29 15.08 -8.08
C GLU A 128 6.01 15.80 -9.42
N PRO A 129 4.79 15.71 -9.98
CA PRO A 129 4.48 16.39 -11.23
C PRO A 129 4.75 17.91 -11.12
N PRO A 130 5.44 18.52 -12.11
CA PRO A 130 5.80 19.93 -12.08
C PRO A 130 4.58 20.85 -11.92
N HIS A 131 4.77 21.97 -11.24
CA HIS A 131 3.68 22.86 -10.85
C HIS A 131 3.33 23.85 -11.97
N GLY A 132 2.14 23.66 -12.54
CA GLY A 132 1.48 24.68 -13.35
C GLY A 132 1.95 24.76 -14.80
N TRP A 133 1.08 25.25 -15.66
CA TRP A 133 1.38 25.54 -17.07
C TRP A 133 2.46 26.62 -17.24
N LYS A 134 2.84 27.33 -16.17
CA LYS A 134 3.79 28.45 -16.19
C LYS A 134 5.27 28.03 -16.27
N GLU A 135 5.64 26.82 -15.83
CA GLU A 135 7.03 26.33 -15.94
C GLU A 135 7.37 25.77 -17.33
N ARG A 136 6.38 25.65 -18.22
CA ARG A 136 6.59 25.37 -19.65
C ARG A 136 6.64 26.63 -20.51
N ALA A 137 7.00 27.77 -19.94
CA ALA A 137 7.44 28.90 -20.74
C ALA A 137 8.81 28.54 -21.34
N TRP A 138 8.80 28.06 -22.57
CA TRP A 138 10.00 27.88 -23.39
C TRP A 138 10.83 29.17 -23.32
N THR A 139 12.03 29.10 -22.74
CA THR A 139 13.03 30.16 -22.86
C THR A 139 13.83 29.89 -24.13
N PRO A 140 13.79 30.77 -25.16
CA PRO A 140 14.67 30.64 -26.31
C PRO A 140 16.13 30.59 -25.84
N PRO A 141 16.99 29.80 -26.51
CA PRO A 141 18.42 29.92 -26.30
C PRO A 141 18.84 31.36 -26.61
N SER A 142 19.50 32.02 -25.66
CA SER A 142 20.13 33.32 -25.91
C SER A 142 21.26 33.11 -26.91
N SER A 143 21.10 33.73 -28.09
CA SER A 143 22.12 33.88 -29.13
C SER A 143 23.37 34.57 -28.61
#